data_AF-A0A1V6FHM4-F1
#
_entry.id   AF-A0A1V6FHM4-F1
#
_cell.length_a   1.000
_cell.length_b   1.000
_cell.length_c   1.000
_cell.angle_alpha   90.00
_cell.angle_beta   90.00
_cell.angle_gamma   90.00
#
_symmetry.space_group_name_H-M   'P 1'
#
loop_
_entity.id
_entity.type
_entity.pdbx_description
1 polymer ?
#
loop_
_entity_poly.entity_id
_entity_poly.type
_entity_poly.pdbx_seq_one_letter_code
_entity_poly.pdbx_strand_id
1 'polypeptide(L)'
;MTWLKQSDIIVRFVRMLDDISQGDRPLGAADFLRSKQAFSAVRAKDGGDAWVIAPAAAARYDFAIDVFCSLDPDAVAKLYPRLEPALQEALNKLGYRGRQFRELLTSACTVILSTPVVKDDARLVAIDRDGTFCQWQNPELEALNDAQKLFLRLGERNTTRIRTHLQTLAQALDLYADE
;
A
#
# COMPACT_ATOMS: atom_id res chain seq x y z
N MET A 1 14.22 -24.68 4.71
CA MET A 1 15.51 -23.97 4.60
C MET A 1 15.25 -22.49 4.87
N THR A 2 15.40 -22.11 6.14
CA THR A 2 15.61 -20.76 6.69
C THR A 2 15.05 -19.55 5.93
N TRP A 3 13.73 -19.32 5.95
CA TRP A 3 13.09 -18.15 5.32
C TRP A 3 12.68 -17.05 6.32
N LEU A 4 13.29 -17.00 7.50
CA LEU A 4 13.09 -15.91 8.47
C LEU A 4 14.44 -15.58 9.11
N LYS A 5 15.32 -14.93 8.35
CA LYS A 5 16.36 -14.09 8.97
C LYS A 5 15.80 -12.68 9.02
N GLN A 6 15.83 -12.07 10.21
CA GLN A 6 15.35 -10.71 10.49
C GLN A 6 15.95 -9.64 9.56
N SER A 7 17.11 -9.90 8.96
CA SER A 7 17.72 -9.07 7.93
C SER A 7 16.92 -9.02 6.62
N ASP A 8 16.16 -10.08 6.27
CA ASP A 8 15.36 -10.13 5.04
C ASP A 8 14.09 -9.28 5.17
N ILE A 9 13.46 -9.24 6.35
CA ILE A 9 12.21 -8.48 6.53
C ILE A 9 12.43 -6.96 6.49
N ILE A 10 13.52 -6.44 7.07
CA ILE A 10 13.84 -5.00 7.02
C ILE A 10 14.10 -4.59 5.56
N VAL A 11 14.90 -5.37 4.83
CA VAL A 11 15.19 -5.06 3.41
C VAL A 11 13.94 -5.14 2.55
N ARG A 12 13.07 -6.13 2.77
CA ARG A 12 11.76 -6.21 2.07
C ARG A 12 10.87 -5.02 2.39
N PHE A 13 10.82 -4.60 3.65
CA PHE A 13 10.05 -3.42 4.05
C PHE A 13 10.56 -2.15 3.37
N VAL A 14 11.88 -1.92 3.39
CA VAL A 14 12.48 -0.75 2.71
C VAL A 14 12.24 -0.81 1.20
N ARG A 15 12.37 -1.98 0.56
CA ARG A 15 12.05 -2.14 -0.86
C ARG A 15 10.58 -1.87 -1.16
N MET A 16 9.67 -2.35 -0.31
CA MET A 16 8.23 -2.05 -0.44
C MET A 16 7.96 -0.55 -0.39
N LEU A 17 8.58 0.18 0.56
CA LEU A 17 8.48 1.64 0.62
C LEU A 17 9.07 2.29 -0.62
N ASP A 18 10.20 1.79 -1.13
CA ASP A 18 10.85 2.31 -2.34
C ASP A 18 9.93 2.19 -3.56
N ASP A 19 9.40 1.00 -3.83
CA ASP A 19 8.43 0.73 -4.92
C ASP A 19 7.24 1.69 -4.80
N ILE A 20 6.64 1.81 -3.61
CA ILE A 20 5.49 2.70 -3.37
C ILE A 20 5.88 4.16 -3.60
N SER A 21 7.07 4.59 -3.14
CA SER A 21 7.54 5.98 -3.29
C SER A 21 7.73 6.39 -4.74
N GLN A 22 7.99 5.43 -5.63
CA GLN A 22 8.12 5.63 -7.08
C GLN A 22 6.78 5.49 -7.82
N GLY A 23 5.71 5.12 -7.11
CA GLY A 23 4.39 4.87 -7.70
C GLY A 23 4.22 3.47 -8.29
N ASP A 24 5.12 2.54 -7.97
CA ASP A 24 5.11 1.16 -8.47
C ASP A 24 4.42 0.19 -7.50
N ARG A 25 3.99 -0.96 -8.03
CA ARG A 25 3.36 -2.01 -7.20
C ARG A 25 4.42 -2.79 -6.44
N PRO A 26 4.34 -2.93 -5.11
CA PRO A 26 5.34 -3.67 -4.33
C PRO A 26 5.15 -5.20 -4.40
N LEU A 27 4.95 -5.78 -5.59
CA LEU A 27 4.50 -7.17 -5.75
C LEU A 27 5.49 -8.20 -5.16
N GLY A 28 6.79 -8.01 -5.37
CA GLY A 28 7.82 -8.93 -4.86
C GLY A 28 8.15 -8.69 -3.37
N ALA A 29 8.12 -7.43 -2.94
CA ALA A 29 8.45 -7.05 -1.58
C ALA A 29 7.31 -7.36 -0.60
N ALA A 30 6.05 -7.27 -1.06
CA ALA A 30 4.83 -7.54 -0.28
C ALA A 30 4.25 -8.94 -0.51
N ASP A 31 4.94 -9.87 -1.18
CA ASP A 31 4.43 -11.22 -1.47
C ASP A 31 4.10 -12.01 -0.18
N PHE A 32 4.73 -11.66 0.94
CA PHE A 32 4.40 -12.22 2.26
C PHE A 32 3.00 -11.82 2.78
N LEU A 33 2.43 -10.74 2.25
CA LEU A 33 1.07 -10.28 2.50
C LEU A 33 0.07 -10.80 1.44
N ARG A 34 0.54 -11.55 0.45
CA ARG A 34 -0.29 -12.04 -0.65
C ARG A 34 -1.24 -13.12 -0.14
N SER A 35 -2.54 -12.88 -0.29
CA SER A 35 -3.56 -13.90 -0.08
C SER A 35 -3.48 -14.99 -1.14
N LYS A 36 -3.73 -16.25 -0.75
CA LYS A 36 -3.86 -17.39 -1.67
C LYS A 36 -5.16 -17.38 -2.49
N GLN A 37 -6.08 -16.46 -2.21
CA GLN A 37 -7.35 -16.35 -2.94
C GLN A 37 -7.23 -15.43 -4.16
N ALA A 38 -7.74 -15.87 -5.32
CA ALA A 38 -7.71 -15.12 -6.57
C ALA A 38 -8.55 -13.83 -6.52
N PHE A 39 -8.13 -12.75 -7.20
CA PHE A 39 -8.90 -11.50 -7.28
C PHE A 39 -10.15 -11.69 -8.11
N SER A 40 -11.26 -11.08 -7.67
CA SER A 40 -12.55 -11.22 -8.33
C SER A 40 -13.26 -9.87 -8.45
N ALA A 41 -13.93 -9.70 -9.57
CA ALA A 41 -14.89 -8.63 -9.82
C ALA A 41 -16.23 -9.25 -10.18
N VAL A 42 -17.32 -8.53 -9.91
CA VAL A 42 -18.68 -8.93 -10.27
C VAL A 42 -19.25 -7.96 -11.29
N ARG A 43 -20.18 -8.41 -12.14
CA ARG A 43 -20.91 -7.51 -13.04
C ARG A 43 -21.67 -6.48 -12.21
N ALA A 44 -21.69 -5.24 -12.69
CA ALA A 44 -22.50 -4.19 -12.09
C ALA A 44 -23.99 -4.60 -12.10
N LYS A 45 -24.70 -4.33 -11.00
CA LYS A 45 -26.10 -4.77 -10.81
C LYS A 45 -27.11 -4.02 -11.69
N ASP A 46 -26.68 -3.01 -12.43
CA ASP A 46 -27.51 -2.14 -13.26
C ASP A 46 -27.70 -2.64 -14.70
N GLY A 47 -27.21 -3.85 -15.02
CA GLY A 47 -27.43 -4.49 -16.31
C GLY A 47 -26.52 -3.98 -17.45
N GLY A 48 -25.55 -3.11 -17.14
CA GLY A 48 -24.53 -2.69 -18.09
C GLY A 48 -23.35 -3.66 -18.20
N ASP A 49 -22.45 -3.39 -19.16
CA ASP A 49 -21.27 -4.24 -19.36
C ASP A 49 -20.10 -3.98 -18.38
N ALA A 50 -20.31 -3.09 -17.40
CA ALA A 50 -19.30 -2.72 -16.43
C ALA A 50 -19.08 -3.78 -15.35
N TRP A 51 -17.87 -3.78 -14.78
CA TRP A 51 -17.48 -4.58 -13.63
C TRP A 51 -17.31 -3.69 -12.40
N VAL A 52 -17.56 -4.24 -11.22
CA VAL A 52 -17.24 -3.62 -9.92
C VAL A 52 -16.40 -4.59 -9.10
N ILE A 53 -15.53 -4.07 -8.25
CA ILE A 53 -14.69 -4.91 -7.38
C ILE A 53 -15.60 -5.75 -6.50
N ALA A 54 -15.37 -7.07 -6.45
CA ALA A 54 -16.17 -7.92 -5.58
C ALA A 54 -15.82 -7.60 -4.12
N PRO A 55 -16.80 -7.47 -3.19
CA PRO A 55 -16.50 -7.25 -1.78
C PRO A 55 -15.56 -8.31 -1.17
N ALA A 56 -15.70 -9.57 -1.62
CA ALA A 56 -14.81 -10.66 -1.21
C ALA A 56 -13.36 -10.49 -1.70
N ALA A 57 -13.14 -9.70 -2.76
CA ALA A 57 -11.81 -9.40 -3.23
C ALA A 57 -11.08 -8.42 -2.31
N ALA A 58 -11.78 -7.42 -1.76
CA ALA A 58 -11.21 -6.53 -0.75
C ALA A 58 -10.84 -7.29 0.55
N ALA A 59 -11.71 -8.20 1.00
CA ALA A 59 -11.58 -8.91 2.28
C ALA A 59 -10.28 -9.72 2.44
N ARG A 60 -9.60 -10.08 1.34
CA ARG A 60 -8.34 -10.82 1.38
C ARG A 60 -7.22 -10.04 2.07
N TYR A 61 -7.32 -8.72 2.08
CA TYR A 61 -6.30 -7.82 2.63
C TYR A 61 -6.61 -7.47 4.09
N ASP A 62 -7.80 -7.84 4.61
CA ASP A 62 -8.25 -7.45 5.94
C ASP A 62 -7.24 -7.83 7.01
N PHE A 63 -6.68 -9.04 7.00
CA PHE A 63 -5.68 -9.45 7.98
C PHE A 63 -4.42 -8.56 7.98
N ALA A 64 -3.87 -8.28 6.80
CA ALA A 64 -2.69 -7.42 6.67
C ALA A 64 -2.99 -5.98 7.14
N ILE A 65 -4.18 -5.49 6.81
CA ILE A 65 -4.64 -4.16 7.19
C ILE A 65 -4.94 -4.09 8.69
N ASP A 66 -5.51 -5.14 9.28
CA ASP A 66 -5.76 -5.23 10.72
C ASP A 66 -4.44 -5.20 11.49
N VAL A 67 -3.42 -5.93 11.03
CA VAL A 67 -2.07 -5.86 11.61
C VAL A 67 -1.49 -4.44 11.48
N PHE A 68 -1.56 -3.83 10.29
CA PHE A 68 -1.09 -2.46 10.10
C PHE A 68 -1.83 -1.46 11.01
N CYS A 69 -3.16 -1.53 11.07
CA CYS A 69 -3.99 -0.65 11.89
C CYS A 69 -3.90 -0.95 13.41
N SER A 70 -3.28 -2.05 13.82
CA SER A 70 -3.04 -2.38 15.23
C SER A 70 -1.80 -1.70 15.81
N LEU A 71 -0.98 -1.08 14.97
CA LEU A 71 0.22 -0.37 15.41
C LEU A 71 -0.17 0.86 16.21
N ASP A 72 0.29 0.97 17.45
CA ASP A 72 0.12 2.18 18.25
C ASP A 72 1.04 3.29 17.72
N PRO A 73 0.50 4.44 17.24
CA PRO A 73 1.32 5.50 16.65
C PRO A 73 2.35 6.10 17.62
N ASP A 74 2.01 6.26 18.89
CA ASP A 74 2.93 6.81 19.89
C ASP A 74 4.04 5.81 20.24
N ALA A 75 3.69 4.52 20.30
CA ALA A 75 4.68 3.47 20.51
C ALA A 75 5.64 3.35 19.32
N VAL A 76 5.12 3.47 18.09
CA VAL A 76 5.94 3.50 16.86
C VAL A 76 6.87 4.72 16.89
N ALA A 77 6.36 5.91 17.21
CA ALA A 77 7.18 7.13 17.28
C ALA A 77 8.30 7.01 18.32
N LYS A 78 8.03 6.44 19.50
CA LYS A 78 9.05 6.18 20.53
C LYS A 78 10.13 5.18 20.08
N LEU A 79 9.76 4.21 19.26
CA LEU A 79 10.67 3.16 18.80
C LEU A 79 11.46 3.59 17.55
N TYR A 80 10.90 4.47 16.72
CA TYR A 80 11.45 4.87 15.42
C TYR A 80 12.93 5.29 15.47
N PRO A 81 13.40 6.17 16.39
CA PRO A 81 14.80 6.58 16.42
C PRO A 81 15.78 5.43 16.65
N ARG A 82 15.33 4.33 17.29
CA ARG A 82 16.15 3.13 17.50
C ARG A 82 16.19 2.22 16.27
N LEU A 83 15.15 2.24 15.44
CA LEU A 83 15.04 1.43 14.23
C LEU A 83 15.63 2.12 12.99
N GLU A 84 15.59 3.46 12.96
CA GLU A 84 16.04 4.26 11.82
C GLU A 84 17.45 3.91 11.33
N PRO A 85 18.48 3.67 12.18
CA PRO A 85 19.80 3.27 11.69
C PRO A 85 19.79 1.97 10.88
N ALA A 86 19.01 0.97 11.31
CA ALA A 86 18.89 -0.30 10.60
C ALA A 86 18.10 -0.17 9.29
N LEU A 87 17.08 0.70 9.28
CA LEU A 87 16.30 1.03 8.09
C LEU A 87 17.15 1.80 7.06
N GLN A 88 17.96 2.75 7.52
CA GLN A 88 18.93 3.47 6.68
C GLN A 88 19.98 2.53 6.11
N GLU A 89 20.51 1.60 6.90
CA GLU A 89 21.48 0.61 6.40
C GLU A 89 20.86 -0.26 5.30
N ALA A 90 19.60 -0.69 5.46
CA ALA A 90 18.87 -1.42 4.43
C ALA A 90 18.63 -0.58 3.17
N LEU A 91 18.30 0.72 3.30
CA LEU A 91 18.18 1.64 2.18
C LEU A 91 19.49 1.80 1.40
N ASN A 92 20.61 1.95 2.13
CA ASN A 92 21.94 2.03 1.54
C ASN A 92 22.30 0.73 0.79
N LYS A 93 21.87 -0.43 1.28
CA LYS A 93 22.06 -1.74 0.60
C LYS A 93 21.26 -1.86 -0.70
N LEU A 94 20.17 -1.12 -0.84
CA LEU A 94 19.43 -1.02 -2.11
C LEU A 94 20.13 -0.09 -3.12
N GLY A 95 21.17 0.65 -2.71
CA GLY A 95 22.00 1.49 -3.58
C GLY A 95 21.85 2.99 -3.33
N TYR A 96 20.92 3.42 -2.47
CA TYR A 96 20.68 4.83 -2.18
C TYR A 96 21.62 5.35 -1.09
N ARG A 97 22.79 5.87 -1.46
CA ARG A 97 23.82 6.34 -0.49
C ARG A 97 23.64 7.77 0.02
N GLY A 98 22.73 8.55 -0.56
CA GLY A 98 22.50 9.96 -0.21
C GLY A 98 21.04 10.31 0.09
N ARG A 99 20.15 9.32 0.13
CA ARG A 99 18.74 9.51 0.46
C ARG A 99 18.53 9.11 1.92
N GLN A 100 17.89 9.97 2.69
CA GLN A 100 17.55 9.66 4.06
C GLN A 100 16.33 8.72 4.10
N PHE A 101 16.32 7.77 5.03
CA PHE A 101 15.21 6.84 5.17
C PHE A 101 13.91 7.58 5.48
N ARG A 102 13.98 8.63 6.29
CA ARG A 102 12.84 9.53 6.55
C ARG A 102 12.25 10.11 5.26
N GLU A 103 13.07 10.59 4.34
CA GLU A 103 12.60 11.12 3.04
C GLU A 103 11.88 10.04 2.21
N LEU A 104 12.43 8.82 2.21
CA LEU A 104 11.79 7.67 1.56
C LEU A 104 10.43 7.35 2.19
N LEU A 105 10.37 7.28 3.52
CA LEU A 105 9.15 6.99 4.26
C LEU A 105 8.09 8.08 3.99
N THR A 106 8.47 9.36 4.06
CA THR A 106 7.60 10.49 3.73
C THR A 106 7.09 10.40 2.29
N SER A 107 7.95 10.09 1.32
CA SER A 107 7.56 9.94 -0.10
C SER A 107 6.52 8.83 -0.29
N ALA A 108 6.76 7.66 0.31
CA ALA A 108 5.84 6.52 0.24
C ALA A 108 4.49 6.85 0.90
N CYS A 109 4.51 7.50 2.07
CA CYS A 109 3.28 7.93 2.75
C CYS A 109 2.49 8.91 1.87
N THR A 110 3.16 9.86 1.22
CA THR A 110 2.52 10.84 0.33
C THR A 110 1.83 10.18 -0.86
N VAL A 111 2.42 9.14 -1.46
CA VAL A 111 1.77 8.38 -2.55
C VAL A 111 0.47 7.72 -2.08
N ILE A 112 0.49 7.09 -0.90
CA ILE A 112 -0.72 6.44 -0.34
C ILE A 112 -1.77 7.48 0.05
N LEU A 113 -1.36 8.55 0.75
CA LEU A 113 -2.26 9.59 1.26
C LEU A 113 -2.87 10.44 0.14
N SER A 114 -2.22 10.54 -1.02
CA SER A 114 -2.78 11.17 -2.23
C SER A 114 -3.72 10.27 -3.03
N THR A 115 -3.80 8.96 -2.72
CA THR A 115 -4.73 8.04 -3.39
C THR A 115 -6.18 8.39 -3.01
N PRO A 116 -7.08 8.73 -3.93
CA PRO A 116 -8.48 9.03 -3.59
C PRO A 116 -9.20 7.82 -2.98
N VAL A 117 -10.17 8.05 -2.10
CA VAL A 117 -11.09 6.99 -1.67
C VAL A 117 -12.17 6.85 -2.73
N VAL A 118 -12.33 5.64 -3.23
CA VAL A 118 -13.28 5.32 -4.29
C VAL A 118 -14.40 4.48 -3.67
N LYS A 119 -15.64 4.83 -4.01
CA LYS A 119 -16.83 4.08 -3.58
C LYS A 119 -16.84 2.68 -4.19
N ASP A 120 -17.46 1.74 -3.50
CA ASP A 120 -17.52 0.33 -3.94
C ASP A 120 -18.30 0.11 -5.26
N ASP A 121 -19.04 1.11 -5.75
CA ASP A 121 -19.75 1.09 -7.03
C ASP A 121 -18.92 1.62 -8.22
N ALA A 122 -17.65 1.95 -8.00
CA ALA A 122 -16.77 2.41 -9.06
C ALA A 122 -16.51 1.33 -10.11
N ARG A 123 -16.58 1.77 -11.36
CA ARG A 123 -16.68 0.89 -12.52
C ARG A 123 -15.33 0.62 -13.16
N LEU A 124 -15.13 -0.64 -13.51
CA LEU A 124 -14.05 -1.14 -14.33
C LEU A 124 -14.56 -1.48 -15.74
N VAL A 125 -13.76 -1.15 -16.74
CA VAL A 125 -14.02 -1.47 -18.16
C VAL A 125 -13.46 -2.84 -18.51
N ALA A 126 -12.33 -3.21 -17.91
CA ALA A 126 -11.68 -4.49 -18.14
C ALA A 126 -11.00 -5.00 -16.86
N ILE A 127 -10.97 -6.32 -16.72
CA ILE A 127 -10.23 -7.03 -15.68
C ILE A 127 -9.75 -8.37 -16.24
N ASP A 128 -8.51 -8.75 -15.95
CA ASP A 128 -8.03 -10.09 -16.29
C ASP A 128 -8.55 -11.15 -15.29
N ARG A 129 -8.45 -12.43 -15.65
CA ARG A 129 -9.01 -13.53 -14.83
C ARG A 129 -8.41 -13.61 -13.43
N ASP A 130 -7.16 -13.19 -13.28
CA ASP A 130 -6.43 -13.25 -12.01
C ASP A 130 -6.51 -11.92 -11.23
N GLY A 131 -7.16 -10.90 -11.81
CA GLY A 131 -7.30 -9.52 -11.31
C GLY A 131 -5.98 -8.80 -11.05
N THR A 132 -4.93 -9.19 -11.77
CA THR A 132 -3.64 -8.50 -11.79
C THR A 132 -3.73 -7.21 -12.62
N PHE A 133 -4.58 -7.20 -13.64
CA PHE A 133 -4.89 -6.05 -14.47
C PHE A 133 -6.34 -5.60 -14.26
N CYS A 134 -6.54 -4.32 -14.01
CA CYS A 134 -7.85 -3.68 -13.97
C CYS A 134 -7.74 -2.34 -14.68
N GLN A 135 -8.73 -2.01 -15.50
CA GLN A 135 -8.85 -0.72 -16.17
C GLN A 135 -10.09 0.00 -15.65
N TRP A 136 -9.90 1.18 -15.07
CA TRP A 136 -10.96 2.02 -14.53
C TRP A 136 -11.73 2.74 -15.65
N GLN A 137 -13.04 2.87 -15.47
CA GLN A 137 -13.86 3.66 -16.39
C GLN A 137 -13.66 5.16 -16.19
N ASN A 138 -13.41 5.61 -14.96
CA ASN A 138 -13.11 7.01 -14.67
C ASN A 138 -11.68 7.34 -15.12
N PRO A 139 -11.49 8.29 -16.06
CA PRO A 139 -10.16 8.68 -16.54
C PRO A 139 -9.21 9.19 -15.45
N GLU A 140 -9.73 9.85 -14.41
CA GLU A 140 -8.92 10.34 -13.30
C GLU A 140 -8.35 9.19 -12.47
N LEU A 141 -9.14 8.13 -12.23
CA LEU A 141 -8.68 6.93 -11.53
C LEU A 141 -7.70 6.12 -12.38
N GLU A 142 -7.91 6.09 -13.69
CA GLU A 142 -7.02 5.40 -14.63
C GLU A 142 -5.70 6.16 -14.84
N ALA A 143 -5.66 7.47 -14.60
CA ALA A 143 -4.44 8.28 -14.68
C ALA A 143 -3.54 8.17 -13.44
N LEU A 144 -4.02 7.57 -12.35
CA LEU A 144 -3.23 7.36 -11.14
C LEU A 144 -2.03 6.44 -11.40
N ASN A 145 -1.01 6.52 -10.56
CA ASN A 145 0.13 5.60 -10.66
C ASN A 145 -0.25 4.17 -10.22
N ASP A 146 0.65 3.24 -10.47
CA ASP A 146 0.39 1.81 -10.29
C ASP A 146 0.18 1.41 -8.82
N ALA A 147 0.90 2.05 -7.90
CA ALA A 147 0.69 1.91 -6.46
C ALA A 147 -0.72 2.39 -6.07
N GLN A 148 -1.10 3.60 -6.47
CA GLN A 148 -2.40 4.20 -6.18
C GLN A 148 -3.54 3.32 -6.73
N LYS A 149 -3.44 2.84 -7.97
CA LYS A 149 -4.44 1.91 -8.55
C LYS A 149 -4.54 0.61 -7.76
N LEU A 150 -3.43 0.09 -7.22
CA LEU A 150 -3.47 -1.09 -6.32
C LEU A 150 -4.22 -0.76 -5.03
N PHE A 151 -4.01 0.41 -4.43
CA PHE A 151 -4.74 0.85 -3.24
C PHE A 151 -6.25 1.02 -3.50
N LEU A 152 -6.65 1.43 -4.70
CA LEU A 152 -8.07 1.47 -5.08
C LEU A 152 -8.72 0.07 -5.10
N ARG A 153 -7.94 -0.98 -5.40
CA ARG A 153 -8.44 -2.37 -5.42
C ARG A 153 -8.77 -2.92 -4.03
N LEU A 154 -8.35 -2.22 -2.98
CA LEU A 154 -8.67 -2.59 -1.60
C LEU A 154 -10.13 -2.28 -1.25
N GLY A 155 -10.83 -1.45 -2.03
CA GLY A 155 -12.21 -1.04 -1.76
C GLY A 155 -12.30 0.07 -0.70
N GLU A 156 -13.47 0.71 -0.62
CA GLU A 156 -13.68 1.95 0.14
C GLU A 156 -13.26 1.81 1.61
N ARG A 157 -13.73 0.72 2.25
CA ARG A 157 -13.48 0.43 3.68
C ARG A 157 -11.99 0.36 3.98
N ASN A 158 -11.25 -0.42 3.21
CA ASN A 158 -9.84 -0.71 3.50
C ASN A 158 -8.94 0.47 3.15
N THR A 159 -9.19 1.15 2.02
CA THR A 159 -8.48 2.38 1.68
C THR A 159 -8.68 3.46 2.75
N THR A 160 -9.91 3.63 3.26
CA THR A 160 -10.22 4.59 4.32
C THR A 160 -9.45 4.26 5.61
N ARG A 161 -9.50 3.00 6.06
CA ARG A 161 -8.79 2.55 7.28
C ARG A 161 -7.29 2.79 7.19
N ILE A 162 -6.67 2.42 6.09
CA ILE A 162 -5.22 2.63 5.87
C ILE A 162 -4.90 4.11 5.91
N ARG A 163 -5.65 4.95 5.18
CA ARG A 163 -5.39 6.39 5.11
C ARG A 163 -5.50 7.06 6.47
N THR A 164 -6.58 6.82 7.21
CA THR A 164 -6.77 7.40 8.56
C THR A 164 -5.66 6.98 9.51
N HIS A 165 -5.29 5.69 9.51
CA HIS A 165 -4.24 5.21 10.40
C HIS A 165 -2.86 5.74 10.00
N LEU A 166 -2.56 5.77 8.69
CA LEU A 166 -1.31 6.28 8.15
C LEU A 166 -1.14 7.79 8.43
N GLN A 167 -2.21 8.58 8.37
CA GLN A 167 -2.19 9.99 8.79
C GLN A 167 -1.78 10.13 10.26
N THR A 168 -2.34 9.29 11.13
CA THR A 168 -2.03 9.31 12.57
C THR A 168 -0.56 8.92 12.81
N LEU A 169 -0.07 7.90 12.11
CA LEU A 169 1.34 7.51 12.14
C LEU A 169 2.27 8.61 11.64
N ALA A 170 1.94 9.23 10.51
CA ALA A 170 2.73 10.30 9.92
C ALA A 170 2.80 11.53 10.83
N GLN A 171 1.71 11.84 11.55
CA GLN A 171 1.69 12.89 12.55
C GLN A 171 2.53 12.53 13.78
N ALA A 172 2.40 11.32 14.33
CA ALA A 172 3.18 10.87 15.48
C ALA A 172 4.69 10.83 15.19
N LEU A 173 5.07 10.52 13.95
CA LEU A 173 6.43 10.51 13.46
C LEU A 173 6.91 11.89 12.98
N ASP A 174 6.04 12.89 12.97
CA ASP A 174 6.33 14.23 12.49
C ASP A 174 6.94 14.25 11.08
N LEU A 175 6.37 13.47 10.15
CA LEU A 175 6.94 13.26 8.81
C LEU A 175 6.85 14.47 7.88
N TYR A 176 6.00 15.43 8.22
CA TYR A 176 5.65 16.59 7.40
C TYR A 176 5.87 17.93 8.12
N ALA A 177 6.45 17.94 9.32
CA ALA A 177 6.94 19.21 9.86
C ALA A 177 8.13 19.67 9.04
N ASP A 178 8.11 20.94 8.66
CA ASP A 178 9.28 21.61 8.10
C ASP A 178 10.40 21.58 9.16
N GLU A 179 11.59 21.08 8.78
CA GLU A 179 12.82 21.22 9.59
C GLU A 179 13.26 22.68 9.73
#